data_AF-A0A962ZXU1-F1
#
_entry.id   AF-A0A962ZXU1-F1
#
_cell.length_a   1.000
_cell.length_b   1.000
_cell.length_c   1.000
_cell.angle_alpha   90.00
_cell.angle_beta   90.00
_cell.angle_gamma   90.00
#
_symmetry.space_group_name_H-M   'P 1'
#
loop_
_entity.id
_entity.type
_entity.pdbx_description
1 polymer ?
#
loop_
_entity_poly.entity_id
_entity_poly.type
_entity_poly.pdbx_seq_one_letter_code
_entity_poly.pdbx_strand_id
1 'polypeptide(L)'
;MLLAIGLPARAQELKLPNLGESSTSMFSAEFEHKLGRTWLQMFRSQVRTVDDPLLHDYLEHLIYLLVTHSKLEDRRVEVVIVDSPEINAFAVPGGVIGINNGLLLYAQTEDELVTVLS
;
A
#
# COMPACT_ATOMS: atom_id res chain seq x y z
N MET A 1 4.31 45.83 51.89
CA MET A 1 4.59 44.46 51.44
C MET A 1 3.30 43.91 50.86
N LEU A 2 3.13 43.97 49.53
CA LEU A 2 1.87 43.61 48.84
C LEU A 2 1.95 42.13 48.43
N LEU A 3 0.99 41.31 48.88
CA LEU A 3 0.93 39.87 48.60
C LEU A 3 0.11 39.64 47.33
N ALA A 4 0.74 39.16 46.26
CA ALA A 4 0.06 38.78 45.01
C ALA A 4 -0.53 37.37 45.15
N ILE A 5 -1.84 37.24 45.01
CA ILE A 5 -2.56 35.97 45.02
C ILE A 5 -2.51 35.40 43.59
N GLY A 6 -1.80 34.30 43.40
CA GLY A 6 -1.74 33.57 42.13
C GLY A 6 -3.02 32.76 41.89
N LEU A 7 -3.67 32.99 40.74
CA LEU A 7 -4.79 32.16 40.28
C LEU A 7 -4.28 30.80 39.81
N PRO A 8 -4.99 29.68 40.07
CA PRO A 8 -4.61 28.40 39.49
C PRO A 8 -4.93 28.42 37.99
N ALA A 9 -3.90 28.21 37.16
CA ALA A 9 -4.09 27.93 35.75
C ALA A 9 -4.79 26.58 35.61
N ARG A 10 -6.09 26.59 35.28
CA ARG A 10 -6.82 25.38 34.90
C ARG A 10 -6.31 24.96 33.52
N ALA A 11 -5.42 23.96 33.50
CA ALA A 11 -5.10 23.27 32.26
C ALA A 11 -6.39 22.61 31.75
N GLN A 12 -7.01 23.19 30.73
CA GLN A 12 -7.93 22.43 29.90
C GLN A 12 -7.10 21.30 29.30
N GLU A 13 -7.42 20.05 29.64
CA GLU A 13 -7.07 18.92 28.79
C GLU A 13 -7.66 19.22 27.40
N LEU A 14 -6.84 19.78 26.52
CA LEU A 14 -7.07 19.64 25.09
C LEU A 14 -7.00 18.13 24.86
N LYS A 15 -8.16 17.47 24.85
CA LYS A 15 -8.32 16.19 24.18
C LYS A 15 -7.97 16.46 22.73
N LEU A 16 -6.70 16.24 22.40
CA LEU A 16 -6.23 16.24 21.04
C LEU A 16 -7.15 15.29 20.28
N PRO A 17 -7.80 15.75 19.20
CA PRO A 17 -8.53 14.86 18.31
C PRO A 17 -7.59 13.74 17.92
N ASN A 18 -8.07 12.49 17.98
CA ASN A 18 -7.26 11.33 17.63
C ASN A 18 -7.04 11.33 16.11
N LEU A 19 -6.03 12.06 15.64
CA LEU A 19 -5.65 12.17 14.22
C LEU A 19 -4.85 10.93 13.76
N GLY A 20 -5.27 9.75 14.22
CA GLY A 20 -4.64 8.46 13.96
C GLY A 20 -5.63 7.35 13.60
N GLU A 21 -6.94 7.60 13.68
CA GLU A 21 -7.99 6.74 13.11
C GLU A 21 -8.49 7.27 11.76
N SER A 22 -7.63 8.01 11.04
CA SER A 22 -7.88 8.34 9.64
C SER A 22 -7.84 7.06 8.81
N SER A 23 -9.04 6.59 8.44
CA SER A 23 -9.38 5.49 7.51
C SER A 23 -9.62 4.10 8.11
N THR A 24 -10.51 3.97 9.08
CA THR A 24 -11.40 2.79 9.00
C THR A 24 -12.15 2.94 7.69
N SER A 25 -11.78 2.18 6.67
CA SER A 25 -12.46 2.20 5.37
C SER A 25 -13.97 2.20 5.60
N MET A 26 -14.70 3.08 4.93
CA MET A 26 -16.17 3.05 5.00
C MET A 26 -16.75 1.72 4.50
N PHE A 27 -15.90 0.88 3.89
CA PHE A 27 -16.24 -0.42 3.35
C PHE A 27 -15.50 -1.55 4.07
N SER A 28 -16.15 -2.72 4.18
CA SER A 28 -15.51 -3.92 4.71
C SER A 28 -14.37 -4.40 3.80
N ALA A 29 -13.34 -5.03 4.37
CA ALA A 29 -12.22 -5.63 3.61
C ALA A 29 -12.69 -6.56 2.47
N GLU A 30 -13.77 -7.32 2.68
CA GLU A 30 -14.32 -8.19 1.64
C GLU A 30 -14.94 -7.42 0.46
N PHE A 31 -15.53 -6.26 0.72
CA PHE A 31 -16.03 -5.39 -0.34
C PHE A 31 -14.86 -4.80 -1.16
N GLU A 32 -13.81 -4.34 -0.48
CA GLU A 32 -12.61 -3.84 -1.14
C GLU A 32 -11.94 -4.91 -1.98
N HIS A 33 -11.83 -6.14 -1.46
CA HIS A 33 -11.30 -7.28 -2.19
C HIS A 33 -12.08 -7.53 -3.49
N LYS A 34 -13.42 -7.59 -3.41
CA LYS A 34 -14.28 -7.75 -4.59
C LYS A 34 -14.14 -6.60 -5.59
N LEU A 35 -14.03 -5.37 -5.09
CA LEU A 35 -13.80 -4.19 -5.93
C LEU A 35 -12.46 -4.30 -6.66
N GLY A 36 -11.38 -4.67 -5.95
CA GLY A 36 -10.05 -4.90 -6.52
C GLY A 36 -10.04 -5.98 -7.59
N ARG A 37 -10.73 -7.11 -7.38
CA ARG A 37 -10.87 -8.17 -8.40
C ARG A 37 -11.59 -7.68 -9.65
N THR A 38 -12.66 -6.90 -9.48
CA THR A 38 -13.41 -6.31 -10.60
C THR A 38 -12.54 -5.30 -11.36
N TRP A 39 -11.80 -4.46 -10.63
CA TRP A 39 -10.86 -3.51 -11.19
C TRP A 39 -9.77 -4.23 -12.00
N LEU A 40 -9.17 -5.30 -11.45
CA LEU A 40 -8.11 -6.06 -12.11
C LEU A 40 -8.59 -6.71 -13.41
N GLN A 41 -9.80 -7.26 -13.43
CA GLN A 41 -10.41 -7.81 -14.65
C GLN A 41 -10.55 -6.74 -15.74
N MET A 42 -11.08 -5.56 -15.40
CA MET A 42 -11.20 -4.45 -16.34
C MET A 42 -9.83 -3.95 -16.80
N PHE A 43 -8.88 -3.82 -15.86
CA PHE A 43 -7.53 -3.35 -16.12
C PHE A 43 -6.80 -4.24 -17.13
N ARG A 44 -6.82 -5.57 -16.94
CA ARG A 44 -6.22 -6.54 -17.87
C ARG A 44 -6.81 -6.48 -19.28
N SER A 45 -8.05 -5.99 -19.43
CA SER A 45 -8.68 -5.81 -20.75
C SER A 45 -8.26 -4.53 -21.48
N GLN A 46 -7.72 -3.55 -20.76
CA GLN A 46 -7.42 -2.21 -21.27
C GLN A 46 -5.92 -1.92 -21.36
N VAL A 47 -5.12 -2.56 -20.50
CA VAL A 47 -3.69 -2.30 -20.35
C VAL A 47 -2.89 -3.51 -20.81
N ARG A 48 -1.82 -3.25 -21.58
CA ARG A 48 -0.88 -4.30 -21.99
C ARG A 48 -0.13 -4.81 -20.77
N THR A 49 -0.19 -6.11 -20.57
CA THR A 49 0.47 -6.81 -19.46
C THR A 49 1.52 -7.76 -19.99
N VAL A 50 2.47 -8.11 -19.13
CA VAL A 50 3.48 -9.13 -19.40
C VAL A 50 2.97 -10.47 -18.88
N ASP A 51 2.90 -11.46 -19.75
CA ASP A 51 2.49 -12.83 -19.43
C ASP A 51 3.72 -13.75 -19.43
N ASP A 52 4.52 -13.63 -18.38
CA ASP A 52 5.71 -14.45 -18.13
C ASP A 52 5.57 -15.18 -16.79
N PRO A 53 5.36 -16.51 -16.80
CA PRO A 53 5.17 -17.28 -15.57
C PRO A 53 6.34 -17.24 -14.60
N LEU A 54 7.59 -17.16 -15.09
CA LEU A 54 8.77 -17.12 -14.23
C LEU A 54 8.87 -15.78 -13.51
N LEU A 55 8.59 -14.71 -14.25
CA LEU A 55 8.59 -13.37 -13.68
C LEU A 55 7.47 -13.20 -12.66
N HIS A 56 6.31 -13.81 -12.93
CA HIS A 56 5.18 -13.81 -12.00
C HIS A 56 5.53 -14.52 -10.70
N ASP A 57 6.06 -15.74 -10.77
CA ASP A 57 6.47 -16.54 -9.61
C ASP A 57 7.51 -15.81 -8.74
N TYR A 58 8.51 -15.19 -9.38
CA TYR A 58 9.51 -14.37 -8.70
C TYR A 58 8.89 -13.21 -7.91
N LEU A 59 8.03 -12.42 -8.56
CA LEU A 59 7.41 -11.25 -7.94
C LEU A 59 6.39 -11.63 -6.86
N GLU A 60 5.62 -12.69 -7.08
CA GLU A 60 4.69 -13.21 -6.07
C GLU A 60 5.44 -13.69 -4.82
N HIS A 61 6.56 -14.40 -4.99
CA HIS A 61 7.38 -14.84 -3.86
C HIS A 61 7.99 -13.65 -3.12
N LEU A 62 8.52 -12.66 -3.84
CA LEU A 62 9.08 -11.45 -3.24
C LEU A 62 8.03 -10.70 -2.43
N ILE A 63 6.86 -10.44 -3.04
CA ILE A 63 5.75 -9.74 -2.37
C ILE A 63 5.24 -10.54 -1.18
N TYR A 64 5.15 -11.86 -1.28
CA TYR A 64 4.76 -12.71 -0.15
C TYR A 64 5.68 -12.48 1.05
N LEU A 65 7.00 -12.43 0.84
CA LEU A 65 7.97 -12.13 1.90
C LEU A 65 7.75 -10.73 2.51
N LEU A 66 7.49 -9.71 1.68
CA LEU A 66 7.22 -8.35 2.17
C LEU A 66 5.93 -8.27 2.98
N VAL A 67 4.84 -8.84 2.45
CA VAL A 67 3.52 -8.85 3.10
C VAL A 67 3.57 -9.55 4.45
N THR A 68 4.36 -10.62 4.62
CA THR A 68 4.49 -11.31 5.92
C THR A 68 5.09 -10.43 7.02
N HIS A 69 5.91 -9.44 6.64
CA HIS A 69 6.52 -8.45 7.55
C HIS A 69 5.77 -7.11 7.57
N SER A 70 4.71 -6.96 6.79
CA SER A 70 3.89 -5.76 6.71
C SER A 70 2.90 -5.64 7.89
N LYS A 71 2.30 -4.45 8.02
CA LYS A 71 1.16 -4.18 8.92
C LYS A 71 -0.21 -4.41 8.27
N LEU A 72 -0.26 -5.06 7.10
CA LEU A 72 -1.52 -5.33 6.41
C LEU A 72 -2.37 -6.32 7.22
N GLU A 73 -3.63 -5.95 7.46
CA GLU A 73 -4.63 -6.83 8.09
C GLU A 73 -5.08 -7.93 7.12
N ASP A 74 -5.40 -7.56 5.88
CA ASP A 74 -5.69 -8.49 4.79
C ASP A 74 -4.44 -8.69 3.91
N ARG A 75 -3.94 -9.92 3.89
CA ARG A 75 -2.71 -10.32 3.19
C ARG A 75 -2.98 -10.93 1.81
N ARG A 76 -4.23 -10.92 1.34
CA ARG A 76 -4.58 -11.39 0.00
C ARG A 76 -4.09 -10.36 -1.02
N VAL A 77 -2.91 -10.60 -1.57
CA VAL A 77 -2.31 -9.76 -2.60
C VAL A 77 -2.35 -10.47 -3.95
N GLU A 78 -2.59 -9.71 -5.02
CA GLU A 78 -2.50 -10.19 -6.40
C GLU A 78 -1.63 -9.25 -7.23
N VAL A 79 -0.74 -9.83 -8.02
CA VAL A 79 0.25 -9.10 -8.80
C VAL A 79 -0.21 -8.96 -10.25
N VAL A 80 0.03 -7.79 -10.84
CA VAL A 80 -0.07 -7.59 -12.29
C VAL A 80 1.17 -6.90 -12.81
N ILE A 81 1.77 -7.46 -13.85
CA ILE A 81 2.96 -6.91 -14.48
C ILE A 81 2.53 -6.11 -15.70
N VAL A 82 2.80 -4.82 -15.68
CA VAL A 82 2.44 -3.88 -16.75
C VAL A 82 3.61 -3.76 -17.72
N ASP A 83 3.32 -3.85 -19.02
CA ASP A 83 4.32 -3.58 -20.05
C ASP A 83 4.50 -2.07 -20.22
N SER A 84 5.42 -1.50 -19.44
CA SER A 84 5.71 -0.07 -19.41
C SER A 84 7.17 0.16 -19.00
N PRO A 85 7.95 0.95 -19.77
CA PRO A 85 9.35 1.22 -19.46
C PRO A 85 9.52 2.16 -18.24
N GLU A 86 8.44 2.68 -17.66
CA GLU A 86 8.53 3.57 -16.51
C GLU A 86 8.93 2.80 -15.23
N ILE A 87 9.76 3.43 -14.41
CA ILE A 87 10.14 2.93 -13.08
C ILE A 87 9.02 3.28 -12.10
N ASN A 88 8.00 2.43 -12.03
CA ASN A 88 6.83 2.67 -11.20
C ASN A 88 6.18 1.37 -10.71
N ALA A 89 5.54 1.45 -9.55
CA ALA A 89 4.64 0.44 -9.02
C ALA A 89 3.48 1.14 -8.31
N PHE A 90 2.32 0.48 -8.26
CA PHE A 90 1.13 1.05 -7.64
C PHE A 90 0.35 -0.03 -6.89
N ALA A 91 -0.43 0.38 -5.90
CA ALA A 91 -1.34 -0.49 -5.17
C ALA A 91 -2.77 0.05 -5.26
N VAL A 92 -3.73 -0.86 -5.39
CA VAL A 92 -5.18 -0.55 -5.45
C VAL A 92 -5.87 -1.24 -4.26
N PRO A 93 -6.94 -0.63 -3.69
CA PRO A 93 -7.74 -1.28 -2.66
C PRO A 93 -8.17 -2.70 -3.05
N GLY A 94 -8.21 -3.60 -2.06
CA GLY A 94 -8.46 -5.03 -2.28
C GLY A 94 -7.22 -5.86 -2.58
N GLY A 95 -6.03 -5.30 -2.35
CA GLY A 95 -4.75 -6.02 -2.41
C GLY A 95 -4.27 -6.30 -3.83
N VAL A 96 -4.41 -5.35 -4.77
CA VAL A 96 -3.83 -5.51 -6.10
C VAL A 96 -2.57 -4.65 -6.20
N ILE A 97 -1.45 -5.25 -6.59
CA ILE A 97 -0.18 -4.56 -6.82
C ILE A 97 0.16 -4.62 -8.31
N GLY A 98 0.29 -3.46 -8.93
CA GLY A 98 0.77 -3.32 -10.30
C GLY A 98 2.24 -2.93 -10.33
N ILE A 99 3.03 -3.65 -11.12
CA ILE A 99 4.48 -3.43 -11.27
C ILE A 99 4.78 -3.21 -12.74
N ASN A 100 5.40 -2.09 -13.08
CA ASN A 100 5.87 -1.86 -14.45
C ASN A 100 7.16 -2.66 -14.68
N ASN A 101 7.28 -3.33 -15.83
CA ASN A 101 8.52 -4.05 -16.19
C ASN A 101 9.75 -3.13 -16.28
N GLY A 102 9.58 -1.83 -16.51
CA GLY A 102 10.63 -0.83 -16.38
C GLY A 102 11.33 -0.86 -15.03
N LEU A 103 10.60 -1.04 -13.92
CA LEU A 103 11.19 -1.14 -12.59
C LEU A 103 12.18 -2.32 -12.50
N LEU A 104 11.84 -3.46 -13.10
CA LEU A 104 12.69 -4.66 -13.15
C LEU A 104 13.91 -4.48 -14.06
N LEU A 105 13.74 -3.76 -15.18
CA LEU A 105 14.81 -3.54 -16.15
C LEU A 105 15.85 -2.52 -15.68
N TYR A 106 15.45 -1.56 -14.83
CA TYR A 106 16.32 -0.48 -14.38
C TYR A 106 16.90 -0.68 -12.98
N ALA A 107 16.25 -1.47 -12.11
CA ALA A 107 16.80 -1.81 -10.80
C ALA A 107 18.13 -2.56 -10.97
N GLN A 108 19.19 -2.10 -10.29
CA GLN A 108 20.50 -2.73 -10.31
C GLN A 108 20.59 -3.89 -9.32
N THR A 109 19.76 -3.86 -8.28
CA THR A 109 19.70 -4.87 -7.23
C THR A 109 18.26 -5.18 -6.83
N GLU A 110 18.06 -6.36 -6.23
CA GLU A 110 16.77 -6.71 -5.63
C GLU A 110 16.38 -5.76 -4.50
N ASP A 111 17.35 -5.23 -3.75
CA ASP A 111 17.09 -4.26 -2.68
C ASP A 111 16.46 -2.96 -3.21
N GLU A 112 16.88 -2.48 -4.39
CA GLU A 112 16.28 -1.31 -5.04
C GLU A 112 14.83 -1.57 -5.47
N LEU A 113 14.56 -2.77 -6.01
CA LEU A 113 13.20 -3.20 -6.33
C LEU A 113 12.34 -3.27 -5.06
N VAL A 114 12.83 -3.94 -4.03
CA VAL A 114 12.13 -4.12 -2.74
C VAL A 114 11.85 -2.77 -2.08
N THR A 115 12.76 -1.80 -2.19
CA THR A 115 12.56 -0.45 -1.66
C THR A 115 11.32 0.23 -2.24
N VAL A 116 10.97 -0.04 -3.51
CA VAL A 116 9.76 0.49 -4.15
C VAL A 116 8.50 -0.28 -3.74
N LEU A 117 8.63 -1.57 -3.41
CA LEU A 117 7.51 -2.46 -3.10
C LEU A 117 7.12 -2.50 -1.60
N SER A 118 8.00 -2.07 -0.70
CA SER A 118 7.85 -2.25 0.77
C SER A 118 6.92 -1.25 1.46
#